data_AF-A0A956ANF0-F1
#
_entry.id   AF-A0A956ANF0-F1
#
_cell.length_a   1.000
_cell.length_b   1.000
_cell.length_c   1.000
_cell.angle_alpha   90.00
_cell.angle_beta   90.00
_cell.angle_gamma   90.00
#
_symmetry.space_group_name_H-M   'P 1'
#
loop_
_entity.id
_entity.type
_entity.pdbx_description
1 polymer ?
#
loop_
_entity_poly.entity_id
_entity_poly.type
_entity_poly.pdbx_seq_one_letter_code
_entity_poly.pdbx_strand_id
1 'polypeptide(L)'
;MGLLDIFAKKDSPAAIKKHAARVANKRSQTPDRWESIKALREAGGQAAAEALLPRFDYKVDPSISDREEKDYVVECLVHMGDAALPAVRAHLHNSDSIAWPLRVLTQLLDEDGVVTELLAVAADMSAEYERFPEKKIQVLAELEERRDPRIAPAVLPFVRDMNENARYHAVGALLRQEEAADFVEGVMDAFLEEESARIRATVLDRLADAGLGVGPRQPEVAAHMPPGYKLDAAGVPQRT
;
A
#
# COMPACT_ATOMS: atom_id res chain seq x y z
N MET A 1 0.46 -7.73 -48.67
CA MET A 1 0.40 -7.29 -47.27
C MET A 1 -0.43 -8.32 -46.52
N GLY A 2 0.21 -9.25 -45.82
CA GLY A 2 -0.46 -10.36 -45.15
C GLY A 2 -1.00 -9.95 -43.77
N LEU A 3 -1.98 -10.68 -43.25
CA LEU A 3 -2.56 -10.47 -41.91
C LEU A 3 -1.49 -10.41 -40.81
N LEU A 4 -0.43 -11.21 -40.93
CA LEU A 4 0.71 -11.23 -39.99
C LEU A 4 1.53 -9.93 -39.96
N ASP A 5 1.57 -9.18 -41.07
CA ASP A 5 2.29 -7.90 -41.20
C ASP A 5 1.51 -6.72 -40.58
N ILE A 6 0.21 -6.91 -40.36
CA ILE A 6 -0.65 -5.94 -39.65
C ILE A 6 -0.50 -6.11 -38.13
N PHE A 7 -0.36 -7.35 -37.65
CA PHE A 7 -0.11 -7.63 -36.23
C PHE A 7 1.29 -7.13 -35.79
N ALA A 8 2.33 -7.40 -36.58
CA ALA A 8 3.72 -6.97 -36.31
C ALA A 8 3.97 -5.44 -36.33
N LYS A 9 3.00 -4.65 -36.83
CA LYS A 9 3.10 -3.18 -36.82
C LYS A 9 2.58 -2.56 -35.53
N LYS A 10 1.59 -3.19 -34.89
CA LYS A 10 0.88 -2.65 -33.73
C LYS A 10 1.68 -2.79 -32.43
N ASP A 11 2.48 -3.83 -32.32
CA ASP A 11 3.37 -4.15 -31.20
C ASP A 11 4.82 -3.64 -31.41
N SER A 12 5.10 -2.97 -32.53
CA SER A 12 6.43 -2.44 -32.80
C SER A 12 6.88 -1.45 -31.70
N PRO A 13 8.18 -1.43 -31.32
CA PRO A 13 8.67 -0.51 -30.30
C PRO A 13 8.37 0.97 -30.59
N ALA A 14 8.37 1.35 -31.87
CA ALA A 14 8.00 2.71 -32.29
C ALA A 14 6.51 3.02 -32.07
N ALA A 15 5.62 2.05 -32.31
CA ALA A 15 4.19 2.20 -32.04
C ALA A 15 3.91 2.30 -30.54
N ILE A 16 4.50 1.41 -29.73
CA ILE A 16 4.37 1.45 -28.27
C ILE A 16 4.85 2.80 -27.73
N LYS A 17 6.03 3.28 -28.15
CA LYS A 17 6.56 4.59 -27.74
C LYS A 17 5.63 5.76 -28.06
N LYS A 18 5.01 5.75 -29.25
CA LYS A 18 4.04 6.78 -29.65
C LYS A 18 2.81 6.78 -28.73
N HIS A 19 2.27 5.60 -28.42
CA HIS A 19 1.11 5.49 -27.55
C HIS A 19 1.45 5.81 -26.09
N ALA A 20 2.60 5.37 -25.59
CA ALA A 20 3.12 5.72 -24.26
C ALA A 20 3.19 7.24 -24.06
N ALA A 21 3.73 7.97 -25.04
CA ALA A 21 3.83 9.43 -24.99
C ALA A 21 2.45 10.13 -24.87
N ARG A 22 1.40 9.56 -25.47
CA ARG A 22 0.03 10.07 -25.37
C ARG A 22 -0.60 9.70 -24.03
N VAL A 23 -0.40 8.48 -23.55
CA VAL A 23 -0.92 8.03 -22.25
C VAL A 23 -0.29 8.81 -21.08
N ALA A 24 1.01 9.11 -21.14
CA ALA A 24 1.69 9.89 -20.12
C ALA A 24 1.35 11.41 -20.15
N ASN A 25 0.74 11.90 -21.24
CA ASN A 25 0.48 13.32 -21.40
C ASN A 25 -0.91 13.70 -20.88
N LYS A 26 -0.97 14.31 -19.69
CA LYS A 26 -2.21 14.88 -19.12
C LYS A 26 -2.96 15.83 -20.06
N ARG A 27 -2.26 16.50 -21.00
CA ARG A 27 -2.85 17.45 -21.96
C ARG A 27 -3.35 16.80 -23.25
N SER A 28 -3.09 15.52 -23.47
CA SER A 28 -3.70 14.80 -24.61
C SER A 28 -5.21 14.83 -24.49
N GLN A 29 -5.91 14.86 -25.62
CA GLN A 29 -7.38 14.81 -25.59
C GLN A 29 -7.85 13.43 -25.13
N THR A 30 -8.98 13.39 -24.43
CA THR A 30 -9.56 12.13 -23.91
C THR A 30 -9.68 11.05 -25.00
N PRO A 31 -10.21 11.32 -26.21
CA PRO A 31 -10.26 10.32 -27.28
C PRO A 31 -8.88 9.77 -27.69
N ASP A 32 -7.85 10.61 -27.74
CA ASP A 32 -6.48 10.20 -28.12
C ASP A 32 -5.84 9.31 -27.05
N ARG A 33 -6.12 9.57 -25.77
CA ARG A 33 -5.70 8.70 -24.66
C ARG A 33 -6.40 7.35 -24.75
N TRP A 34 -7.73 7.32 -24.95
CA TRP A 34 -8.49 6.09 -25.12
C TRP A 34 -8.01 5.25 -26.31
N GLU A 35 -7.75 5.88 -27.45
CA GLU A 35 -7.14 5.20 -28.61
C GLU A 35 -5.82 4.54 -28.22
N SER A 36 -4.98 5.27 -27.48
CA SER A 36 -3.65 4.79 -27.11
C SER A 36 -3.67 3.70 -26.04
N ILE A 37 -4.56 3.79 -25.05
CA ILE A 37 -4.74 2.73 -24.05
C ILE A 37 -5.20 1.43 -24.74
N LYS A 38 -6.18 1.51 -25.65
CA LYS A 38 -6.66 0.34 -26.42
C LYS A 38 -5.56 -0.24 -27.32
N ALA A 39 -4.79 0.59 -27.99
CA ALA A 39 -3.68 0.13 -28.82
C ALA A 39 -2.59 -0.58 -27.99
N LEU A 40 -2.27 -0.09 -26.79
CA LEU A 40 -1.34 -0.75 -25.88
C LEU A 40 -1.89 -2.07 -25.34
N ARG A 41 -3.21 -2.15 -25.07
CA ARG A 41 -3.86 -3.43 -24.76
C ARG A 41 -3.69 -4.45 -25.88
N GLU A 42 -3.90 -4.04 -27.13
CA GLU A 42 -3.71 -4.90 -28.31
C GLU A 42 -2.25 -5.33 -28.51
N ALA A 43 -1.29 -4.45 -28.21
CA ALA A 43 0.14 -4.76 -28.32
C ALA A 43 0.58 -5.81 -27.27
N GLY A 44 0.08 -5.70 -26.04
CA GLY A 44 0.38 -6.66 -24.96
C GLY A 44 1.85 -6.69 -24.54
N GLY A 45 2.17 -7.61 -23.63
CA GLY A 45 3.53 -7.81 -23.12
C GLY A 45 4.03 -6.69 -22.19
N GLN A 46 5.24 -6.89 -21.66
CA GLN A 46 5.81 -6.02 -20.63
C GLN A 46 5.99 -4.57 -21.09
N ALA A 47 6.46 -4.34 -22.32
CA ALA A 47 6.68 -2.99 -22.84
C ALA A 47 5.38 -2.18 -22.96
N ALA A 48 4.26 -2.84 -23.30
CA ALA A 48 2.96 -2.17 -23.32
C ALA A 48 2.42 -1.93 -21.91
N ALA A 49 2.65 -2.86 -20.97
CA ALA A 49 2.33 -2.67 -19.57
C ALA A 49 3.05 -1.44 -18.98
N GLU A 50 4.36 -1.32 -19.21
CA GLU A 50 5.17 -0.16 -18.82
C GLU A 50 4.60 1.15 -19.39
N ALA A 51 4.16 1.13 -20.65
CA ALA A 51 3.59 2.29 -21.33
C ALA A 51 2.22 2.75 -20.79
N LEU A 52 1.47 1.87 -20.12
CA LEU A 52 0.15 2.16 -19.56
C LEU A 52 0.23 2.82 -18.18
N LEU A 53 1.22 2.43 -17.36
CA LEU A 53 1.34 2.80 -15.95
C LEU A 53 1.38 4.31 -15.66
N PRO A 54 2.01 5.18 -16.49
CA PRO A 54 1.99 6.63 -16.25
C PRO A 54 0.60 7.24 -16.17
N ARG A 55 -0.44 6.53 -16.63
CA ARG A 55 -1.82 6.98 -16.47
C ARG A 55 -2.24 7.10 -15.00
N PHE A 56 -1.67 6.30 -14.11
CA PHE A 56 -2.00 6.33 -12.69
C PHE A 56 -1.52 7.61 -11.98
N ASP A 57 -0.47 8.26 -12.50
CA ASP A 57 0.26 9.34 -11.84
C ASP A 57 -0.42 10.71 -11.90
N TYR A 58 -1.48 10.85 -12.68
CA TYR A 58 -2.18 12.13 -12.80
C TYR A 58 -3.69 11.99 -12.82
N LYS A 59 -4.37 13.10 -12.51
CA LYS A 59 -5.83 13.23 -12.57
C LYS A 59 -6.23 14.07 -13.78
N VAL A 60 -7.34 13.71 -14.42
CA VAL A 60 -8.01 14.50 -15.45
C VAL A 60 -9.43 14.88 -15.03
N ASP A 61 -9.97 15.95 -15.60
CA ASP A 61 -11.35 16.35 -15.39
C ASP A 61 -12.21 15.97 -16.63
N PRO A 62 -13.47 15.54 -16.43
CA PRO A 62 -14.12 15.29 -15.15
C PRO A 62 -13.56 14.04 -14.45
N SER A 63 -13.70 13.97 -13.12
CA SER A 63 -13.18 12.86 -12.30
C SER A 63 -13.72 11.48 -12.69
N ILE A 64 -14.93 11.42 -13.26
CA ILE A 64 -15.52 10.19 -13.81
C ILE A 64 -14.65 9.66 -14.96
N SER A 65 -14.27 10.52 -15.91
CA SER A 65 -13.40 10.13 -17.02
C SER A 65 -11.99 9.73 -16.55
N ASP A 66 -11.47 10.36 -15.47
CA ASP A 66 -10.21 9.91 -14.86
C ASP A 66 -10.30 8.47 -14.37
N ARG A 67 -11.38 8.18 -13.64
CA ARG A 67 -11.63 6.88 -13.06
C ARG A 67 -11.83 5.82 -14.15
N GLU A 68 -12.65 6.09 -15.16
CA GLU A 68 -12.91 5.16 -16.27
C GLU A 68 -11.62 4.78 -17.02
N GLU A 69 -10.77 5.77 -17.31
CA GLU A 69 -9.49 5.50 -17.98
C GLU A 69 -8.58 4.62 -17.10
N LYS A 70 -8.46 4.92 -15.81
CA LYS A 70 -7.60 4.14 -14.89
C LYS A 70 -8.15 2.75 -14.62
N ASP A 71 -9.47 2.60 -14.47
CA ASP A 71 -10.12 1.29 -14.32
C ASP A 71 -9.88 0.43 -15.59
N TYR A 72 -9.97 1.02 -16.78
CA TYR A 72 -9.64 0.30 -18.01
C TYR A 72 -8.14 -0.03 -18.12
N VAL A 73 -7.23 0.82 -17.63
CA VAL A 73 -5.80 0.49 -17.53
C VAL A 73 -5.58 -0.71 -16.61
N VAL A 74 -6.28 -0.80 -15.47
CA VAL A 74 -6.25 -1.98 -14.60
C VAL A 74 -6.68 -3.22 -15.38
N GLU A 75 -7.81 -3.18 -16.09
CA GLU A 75 -8.26 -4.31 -16.92
C GLU A 75 -7.21 -4.72 -17.98
N CYS A 76 -6.53 -3.74 -18.60
CA CYS A 76 -5.49 -4.02 -19.59
C CYS A 76 -4.30 -4.75 -18.96
N LEU A 77 -3.83 -4.28 -17.80
CA LEU A 77 -2.69 -4.88 -17.10
C LEU A 77 -3.04 -6.29 -16.58
N VAL A 78 -4.24 -6.47 -16.04
CA VAL A 78 -4.74 -7.79 -15.63
C VAL A 78 -4.87 -8.75 -16.83
N HIS A 79 -5.37 -8.25 -17.96
CA HIS A 79 -5.45 -9.03 -19.20
C HIS A 79 -4.07 -9.49 -19.71
N MET A 80 -3.02 -8.71 -19.47
CA MET A 80 -1.64 -9.08 -19.82
C MET A 80 -1.04 -10.13 -18.87
N GLY A 81 -1.65 -10.37 -17.70
CA GLY A 81 -1.22 -11.39 -16.74
C GLY A 81 0.22 -11.20 -16.25
N ASP A 82 0.96 -12.31 -16.16
CA ASP A 82 2.34 -12.34 -15.68
C ASP A 82 3.29 -11.40 -16.42
N ALA A 83 3.02 -11.12 -17.70
CA ALA A 83 3.83 -10.21 -18.49
C ALA A 83 3.79 -8.76 -17.97
N ALA A 84 2.75 -8.37 -17.24
CA ALA A 84 2.63 -7.04 -16.63
C ALA A 84 3.33 -6.96 -15.26
N LEU A 85 3.54 -8.08 -14.55
CA LEU A 85 4.05 -8.08 -13.17
C LEU A 85 5.36 -7.30 -13.00
N PRO A 86 6.41 -7.47 -13.85
CA PRO A 86 7.65 -6.70 -13.67
C PRO A 86 7.43 -5.19 -13.73
N ALA A 87 6.57 -4.74 -14.65
CA ALA A 87 6.26 -3.33 -14.83
C ALA A 87 5.46 -2.77 -13.66
N VAL A 88 4.43 -3.49 -13.21
CA VAL A 88 3.55 -3.07 -12.11
C VAL A 88 4.32 -3.01 -10.80
N ARG A 89 5.19 -3.99 -10.52
CA ARG A 89 6.10 -3.98 -9.34
C ARG A 89 7.03 -2.79 -9.37
N ALA A 90 7.70 -2.55 -10.49
CA ALA A 90 8.60 -1.41 -10.64
C ALA A 90 7.84 -0.09 -10.42
N HIS A 91 6.62 0.05 -10.93
CA HIS A 91 5.81 1.24 -10.71
C HIS A 91 5.34 1.37 -9.25
N LEU A 92 4.91 0.28 -8.60
CA LEU A 92 4.57 0.27 -7.17
C LEU A 92 5.72 0.82 -6.30
N HIS A 93 6.97 0.42 -6.57
CA HIS A 93 8.13 0.91 -5.83
C HIS A 93 8.46 2.38 -6.12
N ASN A 94 8.26 2.86 -7.34
CA ASN A 94 8.69 4.19 -7.76
C ASN A 94 7.59 5.28 -7.69
N SER A 95 6.31 4.91 -7.57
CA SER A 95 5.21 5.88 -7.52
C SER A 95 5.03 6.48 -6.12
N ASP A 96 4.45 7.68 -6.05
CA ASP A 96 4.08 8.34 -4.78
C ASP A 96 2.83 7.72 -4.13
N SER A 97 2.12 6.85 -4.84
CA SER A 97 0.93 6.16 -4.33
C SER A 97 0.85 4.73 -4.82
N ILE A 98 0.45 3.84 -3.93
CA ILE A 98 0.28 2.41 -4.23
C ILE A 98 -1.13 2.07 -4.74
N ALA A 99 -2.09 2.99 -4.63
CA ALA A 99 -3.51 2.68 -4.75
C ALA A 99 -3.91 1.98 -6.07
N TRP A 100 -3.39 2.43 -7.21
CA TRP A 100 -3.68 1.83 -8.52
C TRP A 100 -2.83 0.61 -8.85
N PRO A 101 -1.48 0.63 -8.70
CA PRO A 101 -0.68 -0.57 -8.94
C PRO A 101 -1.08 -1.72 -8.01
N LEU A 102 -1.41 -1.46 -6.75
CA LEU A 102 -1.86 -2.49 -5.82
C LEU A 102 -3.18 -3.15 -6.27
N ARG A 103 -4.12 -2.38 -6.81
CA ARG A 103 -5.36 -2.94 -7.40
C ARG A 103 -5.10 -3.91 -8.55
N VAL A 104 -4.01 -3.72 -9.29
CA VAL A 104 -3.59 -4.68 -10.34
C VAL A 104 -2.98 -5.92 -9.69
N LEU A 105 -2.08 -5.75 -8.72
CA LEU A 105 -1.42 -6.86 -8.03
C LEU A 105 -2.40 -7.76 -7.28
N THR A 106 -3.40 -7.22 -6.59
CA THR A 106 -4.46 -8.01 -5.91
C THR A 106 -5.30 -8.85 -6.89
N GLN A 107 -5.30 -8.53 -8.19
CA GLN A 107 -5.99 -9.33 -9.21
C GLN A 107 -5.07 -10.35 -9.89
N LEU A 108 -3.75 -10.19 -9.79
CA LEU A 108 -2.75 -11.05 -10.44
C LEU A 108 -2.05 -12.01 -9.47
N LEU A 109 -1.98 -11.65 -8.19
CA LEU A 109 -1.29 -12.40 -7.15
C LEU A 109 -2.30 -12.93 -6.12
N ASP A 110 -1.91 -13.98 -5.42
CA ASP A 110 -2.57 -14.39 -4.19
C ASP A 110 -2.16 -13.49 -3.02
N GLU A 111 -2.76 -13.73 -1.84
CA GLU A 111 -2.53 -12.89 -0.66
C GLU A 111 -1.06 -12.89 -0.23
N ASP A 112 -0.38 -14.03 -0.28
CA ASP A 112 1.04 -14.16 0.05
C ASP A 112 1.92 -13.32 -0.91
N GLY A 113 1.61 -13.37 -2.21
CA GLY A 113 2.26 -12.53 -3.21
C GLY A 113 2.06 -11.04 -2.94
N VAL A 114 0.82 -10.61 -2.64
CA VAL A 114 0.52 -9.20 -2.33
C VAL A 114 1.26 -8.72 -1.08
N VAL A 115 1.24 -9.52 0.00
CA VAL A 115 2.00 -9.22 1.22
C VAL A 115 3.48 -9.10 0.92
N THR A 116 4.04 -10.00 0.10
CA THR A 116 5.45 -9.96 -0.30
C THR A 116 5.81 -8.64 -0.98
N GLU A 117 4.98 -8.14 -1.90
CA GLU A 117 5.22 -6.84 -2.55
C GLU A 117 5.09 -5.66 -1.58
N LEU A 118 4.10 -5.66 -0.69
CA LEU A 118 3.93 -4.59 0.32
C LEU A 118 5.10 -4.54 1.30
N LEU A 119 5.59 -5.71 1.75
CA LEU A 119 6.75 -5.81 2.62
C LEU A 119 8.03 -5.36 1.93
N ALA A 120 8.20 -5.66 0.64
CA ALA A 120 9.32 -5.16 -0.15
C ALA A 120 9.31 -3.62 -0.21
N VAL A 121 8.14 -3.00 -0.41
CA VAL A 121 8.01 -1.54 -0.38
C VAL A 121 8.26 -0.97 1.02
N ALA A 122 7.75 -1.62 2.07
CA ALA A 122 7.97 -1.18 3.45
C ALA A 122 9.44 -1.24 3.88
N ALA A 123 10.21 -2.21 3.36
CA ALA A 123 11.64 -2.37 3.65
C ALA A 123 12.50 -1.19 3.16
N ASP A 124 12.05 -0.48 2.13
CA ASP A 124 12.72 0.72 1.59
C ASP A 124 12.35 2.01 2.37
N MET A 125 11.41 1.93 3.31
CA MET A 125 10.91 3.08 4.08
C MET A 125 11.59 3.20 5.45
N SER A 126 11.50 4.39 6.05
CA SER A 126 12.04 4.64 7.40
C SER A 126 11.00 5.31 8.31
N ALA A 127 11.20 5.14 9.62
CA ALA A 127 10.40 5.77 10.67
C ALA A 127 10.73 7.27 10.88
N GLU A 128 11.75 7.77 10.19
CA GLU A 128 12.21 9.15 10.29
C GLU A 128 11.24 10.14 9.62
N TYR A 129 11.47 11.42 9.88
CA TYR A 129 10.71 12.49 9.25
C TYR A 129 10.80 12.41 7.73
N GLU A 130 9.63 12.40 7.10
CA GLU A 130 9.46 12.42 5.65
C GLU A 130 8.51 13.55 5.26
N ARG A 131 8.86 14.28 4.20
CA ARG A 131 8.04 15.40 3.71
C ARG A 131 6.70 14.92 3.13
N PHE A 132 6.69 13.76 2.48
CA PHE A 132 5.54 13.18 1.79
C PHE A 132 5.30 11.74 2.27
N PRO A 133 4.76 11.55 3.49
CA PRO A 133 4.60 10.24 4.11
C PRO A 133 3.42 9.44 3.55
N GLU A 134 2.68 9.96 2.56
CA GLU A 134 1.42 9.39 2.09
C GLU A 134 1.58 7.94 1.61
N LYS A 135 2.66 7.63 0.89
CA LYS A 135 2.94 6.27 0.43
C LYS A 135 3.14 5.30 1.60
N LYS A 136 3.93 5.71 2.59
CA LYS A 136 4.19 4.94 3.82
C LYS A 136 2.90 4.66 4.58
N ILE A 137 2.06 5.68 4.75
CA ILE A 137 0.76 5.54 5.41
C ILE A 137 -0.12 4.53 4.64
N GLN A 138 -0.16 4.59 3.31
CA GLN A 138 -0.92 3.65 2.49
C GLN A 138 -0.40 2.20 2.65
N VAL A 139 0.92 1.99 2.62
CA VAL A 139 1.52 0.66 2.79
C VAL A 139 1.17 0.08 4.16
N LEU A 140 1.33 0.86 5.23
CA LEU A 140 1.01 0.40 6.59
C LEU A 140 -0.48 0.12 6.76
N ALA A 141 -1.36 0.93 6.17
CA ALA A 141 -2.81 0.69 6.20
C ALA A 141 -3.18 -0.60 5.45
N GLU A 142 -2.55 -0.87 4.31
CA GLU A 142 -2.77 -2.13 3.58
C GLU A 142 -2.25 -3.34 4.36
N LEU A 143 -1.10 -3.22 5.03
CA LEU A 143 -0.58 -4.29 5.90
C LEU A 143 -1.49 -4.53 7.13
N GLU A 144 -2.17 -3.49 7.65
CA GLU A 144 -3.13 -3.61 8.75
C GLU A 144 -4.33 -4.51 8.41
N GLU A 145 -4.76 -4.55 7.15
CA GLU A 145 -5.88 -5.38 6.73
C GLU A 145 -5.52 -6.87 6.58
N ARG A 146 -4.26 -7.25 6.79
CA ARG A 146 -3.71 -8.57 6.42
C ARG A 146 -3.16 -9.34 7.62
N ARG A 147 -3.11 -10.66 7.47
CA ARG A 147 -2.58 -11.62 8.47
C ARG A 147 -1.43 -12.38 7.84
N ASP A 148 -0.22 -12.12 8.33
CA ASP A 148 0.99 -12.81 7.91
C ASP A 148 2.10 -12.59 8.96
N PRO A 149 2.80 -13.64 9.41
CA PRO A 149 3.81 -13.55 10.48
C PRO A 149 4.97 -12.63 10.15
N ARG A 150 5.20 -12.31 8.87
CA ARG A 150 6.25 -11.37 8.42
C ARG A 150 5.88 -9.91 8.69
N ILE A 151 4.59 -9.59 8.93
CA ILE A 151 4.10 -8.21 9.08
C ILE A 151 4.60 -7.59 10.38
N ALA A 152 4.36 -8.24 11.53
CA ALA A 152 4.73 -7.70 12.84
C ALA A 152 6.21 -7.25 12.94
N PRO A 153 7.21 -8.08 12.56
CA PRO A 153 8.60 -7.65 12.60
C PRO A 153 8.91 -6.52 11.59
N ALA A 154 8.26 -6.50 10.43
CA ALA A 154 8.47 -5.47 9.41
C ALA A 154 7.90 -4.11 9.81
N VAL A 155 6.74 -4.07 10.49
CA VAL A 155 6.09 -2.82 10.88
C VAL A 155 6.53 -2.28 12.24
N LEU A 156 7.21 -3.09 13.07
CA LEU A 156 7.67 -2.70 14.40
C LEU A 156 8.43 -1.36 14.43
N PRO A 157 9.37 -1.05 13.52
CA PRO A 157 10.05 0.25 13.55
C PRO A 157 9.10 1.44 13.41
N PHE A 158 7.99 1.29 12.71
CA PHE A 158 7.03 2.35 12.41
C PHE A 158 6.05 2.64 13.55
N VAL A 159 6.04 1.85 14.64
CA VAL A 159 5.26 2.19 15.84
C VAL A 159 5.79 3.45 16.53
N ARG A 160 7.00 3.89 16.18
CA ARG A 160 7.66 5.13 16.63
C ARG A 160 7.84 6.16 15.51
N ASP A 161 7.14 6.01 14.39
CA ASP A 161 7.24 6.92 13.25
C ASP A 161 6.95 8.38 13.63
N MET A 162 7.66 9.34 13.04
CA MET A 162 7.41 10.77 13.24
C MET A 162 5.99 11.19 12.81
N ASN A 163 5.38 10.46 11.87
CA ASN A 163 4.01 10.66 11.43
C ASN A 163 3.01 9.85 12.28
N GLU A 164 2.06 10.56 12.90
CA GLU A 164 1.05 9.94 13.77
C GLU A 164 0.16 8.90 13.07
N ASN A 165 -0.19 9.10 11.79
CA ASN A 165 -0.99 8.12 11.04
C ASN A 165 -0.19 6.86 10.70
N ALA A 166 1.11 7.00 10.45
CA ALA A 166 1.99 5.83 10.28
C ALA A 166 2.04 5.01 11.58
N ARG A 167 2.20 5.65 12.75
CA ARG A 167 2.13 4.96 14.05
C ARG A 167 0.80 4.26 14.26
N TYR A 168 -0.32 4.92 13.95
CA TYR A 168 -1.65 4.34 14.05
C TYR A 168 -1.77 3.02 13.29
N HIS A 169 -1.43 3.03 12.00
CA HIS A 169 -1.52 1.83 11.16
C HIS A 169 -0.47 0.78 11.53
N ALA A 170 0.75 1.18 11.92
CA ALA A 170 1.78 0.25 12.35
C ALA A 170 1.38 -0.53 13.61
N VAL A 171 0.82 0.15 14.62
CA VAL A 171 0.28 -0.49 15.83
C VAL A 171 -0.86 -1.44 15.48
N GLY A 172 -1.79 -1.00 14.62
CA GLY A 172 -2.89 -1.84 14.14
C GLY A 172 -2.40 -3.10 13.42
N ALA A 173 -1.49 -2.95 12.47
CA ALA A 173 -0.92 -4.05 11.71
C ALA A 173 -0.15 -5.03 12.59
N LEU A 174 0.64 -4.54 13.56
CA LEU A 174 1.42 -5.38 14.46
C LEU A 174 0.55 -6.18 15.43
N LEU A 175 -0.35 -5.50 16.15
CA LEU A 175 -1.17 -6.14 17.20
C LEU A 175 -2.30 -7.00 16.62
N ARG A 176 -2.57 -6.87 15.33
CA ARG A 176 -3.42 -7.79 14.57
C ARG A 176 -2.64 -8.99 14.04
N GLN A 177 -1.41 -9.31 14.45
CA GLN A 177 -0.80 -10.60 14.07
C GLN A 177 -1.06 -11.67 15.13
N GLU A 178 -0.94 -12.95 14.77
CA GLU A 178 -1.11 -14.06 15.73
C GLU A 178 0.05 -14.10 16.74
N GLU A 179 1.24 -13.73 16.27
CA GLU A 179 2.49 -13.67 17.03
C GLU A 179 2.67 -12.32 17.74
N ALA A 180 1.64 -11.47 17.78
CA ALA A 180 1.71 -10.12 18.36
C ALA A 180 2.21 -10.11 19.82
N ALA A 181 1.97 -11.19 20.57
CA ALA A 181 2.47 -11.36 21.94
C ALA A 181 4.00 -11.19 22.04
N ASP A 182 4.76 -11.63 21.03
CA ASP A 182 6.22 -11.56 21.00
C ASP A 182 6.74 -10.12 20.85
N PHE A 183 5.87 -9.19 20.43
CA PHE A 183 6.21 -7.81 20.11
C PHE A 183 5.65 -6.79 21.12
N VAL A 184 4.89 -7.25 22.13
CA VAL A 184 4.24 -6.36 23.12
C VAL A 184 5.25 -5.46 23.82
N GLU A 185 6.44 -5.98 24.19
CA GLU A 185 7.47 -5.16 24.85
C GLU A 185 7.90 -3.97 23.99
N GLY A 186 8.11 -4.17 22.68
CA GLY A 186 8.46 -3.09 21.76
C GLY A 186 7.32 -2.06 21.59
N VAL A 187 6.06 -2.52 21.61
CA VAL A 187 4.90 -1.63 21.62
C VAL A 187 4.83 -0.83 22.93
N MET A 188 5.18 -1.43 24.07
CA MET A 188 5.21 -0.73 25.36
C MET A 188 6.33 0.30 25.44
N ASP A 189 7.52 0.00 24.90
CA ASP A 189 8.59 0.98 24.79
C ASP A 189 8.16 2.20 23.97
N ALA A 190 7.38 2.01 22.90
CA ALA A 190 6.82 3.11 22.12
C ALA A 190 5.67 3.83 22.85
N PHE A 191 4.79 3.10 23.54
CA PHE A 191 3.67 3.68 24.29
C PHE A 191 4.13 4.64 25.40
N LEU A 192 5.21 4.30 26.11
CA LEU A 192 5.74 5.12 27.20
C LEU A 192 6.39 6.42 26.70
N GLU A 193 6.94 6.40 25.49
CA GLU A 193 7.52 7.58 24.82
C GLU A 193 6.45 8.41 24.05
N GLU A 194 5.30 7.82 23.74
CA GLU A 194 4.26 8.46 22.94
C GLU A 194 3.62 9.66 23.64
N GLU A 195 3.54 10.81 22.98
CA GLU A 195 2.90 12.02 23.51
C GLU A 195 1.42 12.15 23.10
N SER A 196 1.03 11.51 22.00
CA SER A 196 -0.33 11.54 21.46
C SER A 196 -1.27 10.65 22.26
N ALA A 197 -2.20 11.27 22.99
CA ALA A 197 -3.27 10.56 23.68
C ALA A 197 -4.11 9.68 22.74
N ARG A 198 -4.23 10.06 21.46
CA ARG A 198 -4.93 9.26 20.43
C ARG A 198 -4.19 7.96 20.14
N ILE A 199 -2.87 8.01 19.98
CA ILE A 199 -2.07 6.81 19.74
C ILE A 199 -2.01 5.93 20.98
N ARG A 200 -1.85 6.51 22.18
CA ARG A 200 -1.98 5.75 23.42
C ARG A 200 -3.32 5.01 23.52
N ALA A 201 -4.43 5.70 23.25
CA ALA A 201 -5.74 5.07 23.20
C ALA A 201 -5.81 3.93 22.16
N THR A 202 -5.24 4.15 20.97
CA THR A 202 -5.19 3.14 19.90
C THR A 202 -4.43 1.89 20.34
N VAL A 203 -3.26 2.03 20.96
CA VAL A 203 -2.48 0.91 21.49
C VAL A 203 -3.30 0.11 22.51
N LEU A 204 -3.96 0.79 23.44
CA LEU A 204 -4.76 0.13 24.48
C LEU A 204 -5.98 -0.59 23.90
N ASP A 205 -6.69 0.03 22.96
CA ASP A 205 -7.81 -0.60 22.26
C ASP A 205 -7.35 -1.84 21.49
N ARG A 206 -6.24 -1.76 20.75
CA ARG A 206 -5.70 -2.88 19.97
C ARG A 206 -5.21 -4.03 20.85
N LEU A 207 -4.61 -3.73 22.00
CA LEU A 207 -4.25 -4.74 22.99
C LEU A 207 -5.49 -5.41 23.59
N ALA A 208 -6.53 -4.63 23.90
CA ALA A 208 -7.80 -5.16 24.41
C ALA A 208 -8.47 -6.09 23.38
N ASP A 209 -8.53 -5.66 22.11
CA ASP A 209 -9.06 -6.46 20.99
C ASP A 209 -8.29 -7.77 20.80
N ALA A 210 -6.97 -7.74 20.98
CA ALA A 210 -6.10 -8.91 20.89
C ALA A 210 -6.08 -9.78 22.17
N GLY A 211 -6.69 -9.31 23.26
CA GLY A 211 -6.63 -9.97 24.57
C GLY A 211 -5.21 -10.01 25.15
N LEU A 212 -4.35 -9.07 24.77
CA LEU A 212 -2.95 -9.01 25.18
C LEU A 212 -2.77 -8.07 26.37
N GLY A 213 -2.09 -8.56 27.40
CA GLY A 213 -1.74 -7.77 28.58
C GLY A 213 -0.43 -7.02 28.40
N VAL A 214 -0.26 -5.91 29.13
CA VAL A 214 0.98 -5.10 29.10
C VAL A 214 2.14 -5.70 29.91
N GLY A 215 2.04 -6.99 30.23
CA GLY A 215 3.09 -7.73 30.94
C GLY A 215 3.43 -7.14 32.31
N PRO A 216 4.72 -7.11 32.70
CA PRO A 216 5.17 -6.58 34.00
C PRO A 216 5.09 -5.04 34.09
N ARG A 217 4.86 -4.34 32.97
CA ARG A 217 4.87 -2.87 32.89
C ARG A 217 3.56 -2.21 33.32
N GLN A 218 2.62 -2.94 33.93
CA GLN A 218 1.34 -2.40 34.40
C GLN A 218 1.47 -1.09 35.20
N PRO A 219 2.42 -0.94 36.16
CA PRO A 219 2.54 0.31 36.91
C PRO A 219 2.93 1.51 36.04
N GLU A 220 3.83 1.31 35.09
CA GLU A 220 4.31 2.35 34.18
C GLU A 220 3.23 2.75 33.18
N VAL A 221 2.55 1.75 32.59
CA VAL A 221 1.43 1.97 31.66
C VAL A 221 0.31 2.71 32.37
N ALA A 222 -0.10 2.28 33.58
CA ALA A 222 -1.17 2.92 34.33
C ALA A 222 -0.93 4.42 34.59
N ALA A 223 0.33 4.84 34.76
CA ALA A 223 0.69 6.24 34.94
C ALA A 223 0.54 7.09 33.65
N HIS A 224 0.52 6.45 32.48
CA HIS A 224 0.51 7.09 31.16
C HIS A 224 -0.80 6.88 30.39
N MET A 225 -1.74 6.09 30.92
CA MET A 225 -3.01 5.83 30.28
C MET A 225 -3.85 7.11 30.11
N PRO A 226 -4.44 7.34 28.93
CA PRO A 226 -5.43 8.40 28.78
C PRO A 226 -6.68 8.11 29.63
N PRO A 227 -7.51 9.13 29.92
CA PRO A 227 -8.76 8.94 30.65
C PRO A 227 -9.67 7.91 29.97
N GLY A 228 -10.43 7.16 30.76
CA GLY A 228 -11.40 6.20 30.26
C GLY A 228 -10.88 4.76 30.12
N TYR A 229 -9.71 4.46 30.68
CA TYR A 229 -9.13 3.12 30.66
C TYR A 229 -8.72 2.63 32.05
N LYS A 230 -8.72 1.32 32.22
CA LYS A 230 -8.16 0.59 33.36
C LYS A 230 -7.46 -0.68 32.86
N LEU A 231 -6.61 -1.28 33.68
CA LEU A 231 -6.06 -2.60 33.44
C LEU A 231 -6.81 -3.63 34.30
N ASP A 232 -7.04 -4.82 33.75
CA ASP A 232 -7.56 -5.95 34.53
C ASP A 232 -6.44 -6.68 35.30
N ALA A 233 -6.78 -7.78 35.97
CA ALA A 233 -5.81 -8.57 36.75
C ALA A 233 -4.68 -9.19 35.91
N ALA A 234 -4.93 -9.43 34.61
CA ALA A 234 -3.94 -9.93 33.67
C ALA A 234 -3.16 -8.79 32.98
N GLY A 235 -3.49 -7.53 33.27
CA GLY A 235 -2.90 -6.36 32.63
C GLY A 235 -3.47 -6.06 31.25
N VAL A 236 -4.61 -6.64 30.88
CA VAL A 236 -5.29 -6.34 29.61
C VAL A 236 -6.05 -5.01 29.76
N PRO A 237 -5.89 -4.06 28.82
CA PRO A 237 -6.63 -2.81 28.87
C PRO A 237 -8.14 -3.00 28.73
N GLN A 238 -8.92 -2.19 29.43
CA GLN A 238 -10.37 -2.15 29.34
C GLN A 238 -10.85 -0.70 29.35
N ARG A 239 -11.87 -0.40 28.53
CA ARG A 239 -12.59 0.88 28.63
C ARG A 239 -13.44 0.90 29.91
N THR A 240 -13.44 2.03 30.61
CA THR A 240 -14.21 2.27 31.85
C THR A 240 -15.60 2.82 31.57
#